data_AF-A0A1B3WE70-F1
#
_entry.id   AF-A0A1B3WE70-F1
#
_cell.length_a   1.000
_cell.length_b   1.000
_cell.length_c   1.000
_cell.angle_alpha   90.00
_cell.angle_beta   90.00
_cell.angle_gamma   90.00
#
_symmetry.space_group_name_H-M   'P 1'
#
loop_
_entity.id
_entity.type
_entity.pdbx_description
1 polymer ?
#
loop_
_entity_poly.entity_id
_entity_poly.type
_entity_poly.pdbx_seq_one_letter_code
_entity_poly.pdbx_strand_id
1 'polypeptide(L)'
;MNPTLFFSLSVDFIPDMQDGRQSFIEKMKETATLYQSPFSFDAKDRPTIEKITSANLLKILPTLDLSAFGTWPSCILTCTIQSNHTVYSIGMSDGWDIYIGNKNFFAFAQFPADALQIMEEACLYYINNTENQSFQEFVAQIGFDSFRDTILGNINPSTNAQSMHIDNPAFNLKEGDFVRPEHNIMQIIDVYPDMAPFLMEYGMSCVGCFISYEENLWQGAQSHGLDVFEILGEMNEYIADKYNKKVISKETPMEDIITLYPQLLGILQSFHLEMPADMQTPLGAICNKANVNVNDVINACDDKLRGVSEI
;
A
#
# COMPACT_ATOMS: atom_id res chain seq x y z
N MET A 1 -34.25 10.87 -4.48
CA MET A 1 -33.22 10.68 -5.52
C MET A 1 -32.04 10.05 -4.82
N ASN A 2 -31.57 8.88 -5.24
CA ASN A 2 -30.32 8.35 -4.68
C ASN A 2 -29.23 9.39 -4.97
N PRO A 3 -28.47 9.87 -3.97
CA PRO A 3 -27.40 10.80 -4.24
C PRO A 3 -26.38 10.09 -5.11
N THR A 4 -26.10 10.67 -6.28
CA THR A 4 -25.18 10.08 -7.23
C THR A 4 -23.77 10.30 -6.72
N LEU A 5 -23.10 9.20 -6.35
CA LEU A 5 -21.69 9.18 -5.98
C LEU A 5 -20.83 9.44 -7.23
N PHE A 6 -19.87 10.37 -7.13
CA PHE A 6 -18.92 10.66 -8.18
C PHE A 6 -17.51 10.81 -7.60
N PHE A 7 -16.53 10.58 -8.47
CA PHE A 7 -15.11 10.67 -8.13
C PHE A 7 -14.40 11.70 -9.03
N SER A 8 -13.28 12.21 -8.54
CA SER A 8 -12.27 12.86 -9.37
C SER A 8 -10.95 12.12 -9.27
N LEU A 9 -10.15 12.19 -10.33
CA LEU A 9 -8.83 11.59 -10.44
C LEU A 9 -7.82 12.70 -10.68
N SER A 10 -6.95 12.97 -9.71
CA SER A 10 -5.89 13.98 -9.78
C SER A 10 -4.52 13.30 -9.81
N VAL A 11 -3.57 13.89 -10.54
CA VAL A 11 -2.21 13.35 -10.65
C VAL A 11 -1.20 14.34 -10.10
N ASP A 12 -0.33 13.86 -9.20
CA ASP A 12 0.84 14.57 -8.72
C ASP A 12 2.05 14.10 -9.52
N PHE A 13 2.79 15.05 -10.11
CA PHE A 13 4.03 14.75 -10.83
C PHE A 13 5.24 14.81 -9.89
N ILE A 14 6.27 14.01 -10.18
CA ILE A 14 7.57 14.07 -9.50
C ILE A 14 8.19 15.44 -9.76
N PRO A 15 8.43 16.30 -8.75
CA PRO A 15 8.76 17.73 -8.91
C PRO A 15 9.88 18.06 -9.90
N ASP A 16 10.93 17.23 -9.95
CA ASP A 16 12.12 17.47 -10.78
C ASP A 16 12.05 16.80 -12.17
N MET A 17 11.06 15.95 -12.44
CA MET A 17 10.94 15.22 -13.71
C MET A 17 9.94 15.90 -14.66
N GLN A 18 10.43 16.65 -15.64
CA GLN A 18 9.58 17.32 -16.65
C GLN A 18 9.22 16.43 -17.84
N ASP A 19 10.10 15.48 -18.15
CA ASP A 19 9.93 14.56 -19.27
C ASP A 19 8.65 13.74 -19.07
N GLY A 20 7.81 13.66 -20.11
CA GLY A 20 6.57 12.89 -20.08
C GLY A 20 5.34 13.62 -19.51
N ARG A 21 5.50 14.73 -18.76
CA ARG A 21 4.36 15.44 -18.15
C ARG A 21 3.36 15.97 -19.17
N GLN A 22 3.83 16.71 -20.17
CA GLN A 22 2.93 17.32 -21.16
C GLN A 22 2.19 16.25 -21.98
N SER A 23 2.88 15.19 -22.40
CA SER A 23 2.25 14.06 -23.08
C SER A 23 1.22 13.36 -22.20
N PHE A 24 1.49 13.22 -20.90
CA PHE A 24 0.55 12.63 -19.97
C PHE A 24 -0.67 13.52 -19.74
N ILE A 25 -0.50 14.84 -19.62
CA ILE A 25 -1.59 15.81 -19.53
C ILE A 25 -2.50 15.73 -20.78
N GLU A 26 -1.93 15.66 -21.98
CA GLU A 26 -2.73 15.48 -23.20
C GLU A 26 -3.47 14.12 -23.18
N LYS A 27 -2.81 13.04 -22.76
CA LYS A 27 -3.46 11.73 -22.56
C LYS A 27 -4.63 11.79 -21.58
N MET A 28 -4.50 12.56 -20.49
CA MET A 28 -5.61 12.80 -19.54
C MET A 28 -6.77 13.55 -20.19
N LYS A 29 -6.52 14.58 -21.01
CA LYS A 29 -7.58 15.32 -21.73
C LYS A 29 -8.30 14.44 -22.74
N GLU A 30 -7.57 13.62 -23.49
CA GLU A 30 -8.13 12.66 -24.44
C GLU A 30 -8.98 11.62 -23.72
N THR A 31 -8.47 11.07 -22.61
CA THR A 31 -9.19 10.11 -21.75
C THR A 31 -10.44 10.73 -21.15
N ALA A 32 -10.37 11.96 -20.64
CA ALA A 32 -11.51 12.70 -20.12
C ALA A 32 -12.61 12.86 -21.19
N THR A 33 -12.23 13.21 -22.42
CA THR A 33 -13.14 13.30 -23.57
C THR A 33 -13.78 11.94 -23.91
N LEU A 34 -12.97 10.87 -23.95
CA LEU A 34 -13.42 9.51 -24.25
C LEU A 34 -14.51 9.03 -23.27
N TYR A 35 -14.35 9.34 -21.98
CA TYR A 35 -15.28 8.95 -20.93
C TYR A 35 -16.28 10.05 -20.53
N GLN A 36 -16.40 11.10 -21.35
CA GLN A 36 -17.35 12.22 -21.16
C GLN A 36 -17.26 12.87 -19.77
N SER A 37 -16.04 12.93 -19.23
CA SER A 37 -15.72 13.49 -17.91
C SER A 37 -14.97 14.82 -18.10
N PRO A 38 -15.26 15.88 -17.33
CA PRO A 38 -14.52 17.13 -17.44
C PRO A 38 -13.05 16.98 -17.06
N PHE A 39 -12.18 17.76 -17.70
CA PHE A 39 -10.78 17.92 -17.33
C PHE A 39 -10.53 19.34 -16.83
N SER A 40 -9.81 19.47 -15.72
CA SER A 40 -9.46 20.75 -15.09
C SER A 40 -8.08 20.67 -14.42
N PHE A 41 -7.63 21.79 -13.87
CA PHE A 41 -6.57 21.80 -12.86
C PHE A 41 -7.21 22.13 -11.52
N ASP A 42 -6.86 21.38 -10.47
CA ASP A 42 -7.39 21.63 -9.14
C ASP A 42 -6.71 22.84 -8.47
N ALA A 43 -7.08 23.15 -7.22
CA ALA A 43 -6.52 24.27 -6.47
C ALA A 43 -5.01 24.17 -6.17
N LYS A 44 -4.39 23.01 -6.44
CA LYS A 44 -2.94 22.76 -6.30
C LYS A 44 -2.25 22.65 -7.66
N ASP A 45 -2.90 23.09 -8.73
CA ASP A 45 -2.41 22.99 -10.11
C ASP A 45 -2.18 21.54 -10.58
N ARG A 46 -2.92 20.57 -10.02
CA ARG A 46 -2.84 19.16 -10.44
C ARG A 46 -3.82 18.87 -11.58
N PRO A 47 -3.39 18.23 -12.68
CA PRO A 47 -4.32 17.81 -13.73
C PRO A 47 -5.33 16.82 -13.16
N THR A 48 -6.61 17.09 -13.41
CA THR A 48 -7.72 16.39 -12.76
C THR A 48 -8.81 16.03 -13.77
N ILE A 49 -9.28 14.78 -13.73
CA ILE A 49 -10.51 14.36 -14.39
C ILE A 49 -11.62 14.33 -13.34
N GLU A 50 -12.73 15.01 -13.57
CA GLU A 50 -13.80 15.21 -12.59
C GLU A 50 -15.08 14.43 -12.93
N LYS A 51 -15.98 14.28 -11.96
CA LYS A 51 -17.35 13.72 -12.14
C LYS A 51 -17.36 12.33 -12.78
N ILE A 52 -16.39 11.51 -12.41
CA ILE A 52 -16.21 10.14 -12.88
C ILE A 52 -17.14 9.21 -12.11
N THR A 53 -17.81 8.29 -12.80
CA THR A 53 -18.52 7.18 -12.16
C THR A 53 -17.57 6.02 -11.88
N SER A 54 -17.84 5.20 -10.88
CA SER A 54 -16.99 4.08 -10.49
C SER A 54 -16.70 3.12 -11.64
N ALA A 55 -17.73 2.82 -12.45
CA ALA A 55 -17.62 1.99 -13.65
C ALA A 55 -16.70 2.58 -14.73
N ASN A 56 -16.59 3.92 -14.81
CA ASN A 56 -15.66 4.58 -15.73
C ASN A 56 -14.26 4.69 -15.11
N LEU A 57 -14.13 4.88 -13.80
CA LEU A 57 -12.85 5.00 -13.12
C LEU A 57 -11.96 3.76 -13.34
N LEU A 58 -12.54 2.56 -13.23
CA LEU A 58 -11.85 1.29 -13.49
C LEU A 58 -11.38 1.12 -14.94
N LYS A 59 -11.91 1.91 -15.88
CA LYS A 59 -11.49 1.92 -17.29
C LYS A 59 -10.49 3.04 -17.58
N ILE A 60 -10.63 4.18 -16.90
CA ILE A 60 -9.73 5.33 -17.01
C ILE A 60 -8.34 4.95 -16.51
N LEU A 61 -8.23 4.31 -15.34
CA LEU A 61 -6.93 3.97 -14.73
C LEU A 61 -6.02 3.16 -15.68
N PRO A 62 -6.46 2.02 -16.26
CA PRO A 62 -5.68 1.32 -17.28
C PRO A 62 -5.43 2.14 -18.54
N THR A 63 -6.39 2.97 -18.97
CA THR A 63 -6.21 3.83 -20.15
C THR A 63 -5.07 4.83 -19.94
N LEU A 64 -4.84 5.26 -18.69
CA LEU A 64 -3.75 6.15 -18.30
C LEU A 64 -2.45 5.42 -17.92
N ASP A 65 -2.38 4.09 -18.06
CA ASP A 65 -1.26 3.27 -17.59
C ASP A 65 -1.05 3.33 -16.05
N LEU A 66 -2.13 3.61 -15.30
CA LEU A 66 -2.16 3.66 -13.83
C LEU A 66 -2.74 2.36 -13.25
N SER A 67 -2.18 1.23 -13.66
CA SER A 67 -2.62 -0.10 -13.22
C SER A 67 -1.81 -0.60 -12.03
N ALA A 68 -2.41 -1.46 -11.19
CA ALA A 68 -1.66 -2.20 -10.18
C ALA A 68 -0.57 -3.05 -10.85
N PHE A 69 0.63 -3.09 -10.27
CA PHE A 69 1.80 -3.81 -10.78
C PHE A 69 2.28 -3.41 -12.18
N GLY A 70 1.74 -2.32 -12.74
CA GLY A 70 2.19 -1.76 -14.01
C GLY A 70 3.36 -0.81 -13.80
N THR A 71 4.17 -0.61 -14.84
CA THR A 71 5.10 0.51 -14.88
C THR A 71 4.31 1.79 -15.12
N TRP A 72 4.03 2.53 -14.05
CA TRP A 72 3.42 3.85 -14.16
C TRP A 72 4.34 4.76 -14.99
N PRO A 73 3.78 5.74 -15.72
CA PRO A 73 4.58 6.77 -16.37
C PRO A 73 5.56 7.39 -15.38
N SER A 74 6.86 7.41 -15.71
CA SER A 74 7.94 7.76 -14.78
C SER A 74 7.82 9.15 -14.17
N CYS A 75 7.06 10.04 -14.80
CA CYS A 75 6.82 11.41 -14.32
C CYS A 75 5.80 11.51 -13.18
N ILE A 76 5.07 10.43 -12.88
CA ILE A 76 3.98 10.41 -11.91
C ILE A 76 4.50 9.97 -10.54
N LEU A 77 4.17 10.77 -9.53
CA LEU A 77 4.48 10.47 -8.12
C LEU A 77 3.32 9.71 -7.48
N THR A 78 2.11 10.29 -7.52
CA THR A 78 0.91 9.69 -6.94
C THR A 78 -0.31 10.01 -7.78
N CYS A 79 -1.33 9.17 -7.67
CA CYS A 79 -2.65 9.42 -8.22
C CYS A 79 -3.70 9.47 -7.12
N THR A 80 -4.40 10.59 -6.96
CA THR A 80 -5.46 10.73 -5.96
C THR A 80 -6.83 10.43 -6.59
N ILE A 81 -7.58 9.48 -6.05
CA ILE A 81 -9.03 9.37 -6.30
C ILE A 81 -9.75 10.06 -5.14
N GLN A 82 -10.62 11.02 -5.44
CA GLN A 82 -11.36 11.76 -4.43
C GLN A 82 -12.85 11.55 -4.67
N SER A 83 -13.61 11.12 -3.66
CA SER A 83 -15.08 11.12 -3.74
C SER A 83 -15.63 12.53 -3.54
N ASN A 84 -16.89 12.76 -3.89
CA ASN A 84 -17.63 13.98 -3.52
C ASN A 84 -17.99 14.05 -2.02
N HIS A 85 -17.44 13.16 -1.20
CA HIS A 85 -17.46 13.16 0.26
C HIS A 85 -16.03 13.21 0.80
N THR A 86 -15.86 13.20 2.12
CA THR A 86 -14.52 13.21 2.74
C THR A 86 -13.90 11.81 2.75
N VAL A 87 -13.95 11.09 1.63
CA VAL A 87 -13.29 9.79 1.42
C VAL A 87 -12.43 9.92 0.16
N TYR A 88 -11.16 9.57 0.26
CA TYR A 88 -10.22 9.66 -0.86
C TYR A 88 -9.18 8.56 -0.77
N SER A 89 -8.55 8.23 -1.88
CA SER A 89 -7.41 7.34 -1.93
C SER A 89 -6.23 7.95 -2.65
N ILE A 90 -5.03 7.51 -2.30
CA ILE A 90 -3.76 7.89 -2.91
C ILE A 90 -3.14 6.60 -3.43
N GLY A 91 -3.08 6.47 -4.75
CA GLY A 91 -2.45 5.38 -5.47
C GLY A 91 -0.99 5.66 -5.79
N MET A 92 -0.19 4.62 -5.63
CA MET A 92 1.21 4.49 -6.03
C MET A 92 1.34 3.23 -6.90
N SER A 93 2.54 2.94 -7.40
CA SER A 93 2.78 1.77 -8.25
C SER A 93 2.52 0.42 -7.54
N ASP A 94 2.58 0.41 -6.22
CA ASP A 94 2.50 -0.76 -5.34
C ASP A 94 1.19 -0.89 -4.55
N GLY A 95 0.29 0.11 -4.62
CA GLY A 95 -1.04 0.02 -4.02
C GLY A 95 -1.74 1.36 -3.79
N TRP A 96 -2.84 1.31 -3.04
CA TRP A 96 -3.74 2.41 -2.78
C TRP A 96 -4.03 2.56 -1.30
N ASP A 97 -3.63 3.68 -0.73
CA ASP A 97 -4.06 4.07 0.60
C ASP A 97 -5.41 4.74 0.52
N ILE A 98 -6.33 4.40 1.42
CA ILE A 98 -7.63 5.04 1.54
C ILE A 98 -7.67 5.82 2.84
N TYR A 99 -8.18 7.04 2.77
CA TYR A 99 -8.30 7.95 3.89
C TYR A 99 -9.74 8.48 3.98
N ILE A 100 -10.14 8.81 5.20
CA ILE A 100 -11.40 9.50 5.46
C ILE A 100 -11.18 10.76 6.31
N GLY A 101 -12.05 11.74 6.15
CA GLY A 101 -12.02 12.99 6.92
C GLY A 101 -10.70 13.74 6.77
N ASN A 102 -10.12 14.14 7.91
CA ASN A 102 -8.89 14.91 7.98
C ASN A 102 -7.64 14.00 7.93
N LYS A 103 -7.50 13.24 6.84
CA LYS A 103 -6.38 12.31 6.60
C LYS A 103 -6.31 11.12 7.56
N ASN A 104 -7.43 10.66 8.09
CA ASN A 104 -7.44 9.44 8.90
C ASN A 104 -7.30 8.23 7.97
N PHE A 105 -6.24 7.46 8.13
CA PHE A 105 -6.02 6.26 7.34
C PHE A 105 -7.12 5.22 7.59
N PHE A 106 -7.72 4.73 6.52
CA PHE A 106 -8.93 3.92 6.57
C PHE A 106 -8.76 2.50 6.05
N ALA A 107 -7.93 2.27 5.04
CA ALA A 107 -7.59 0.94 4.54
C ALA A 107 -6.47 1.02 3.52
N PHE A 108 -5.82 -0.10 3.26
CA PHE A 108 -4.96 -0.29 2.10
C PHE A 108 -5.62 -1.27 1.13
N ALA A 109 -5.43 -1.03 -0.16
CA ALA A 109 -5.87 -1.91 -1.21
C ALA A 109 -4.78 -2.03 -2.27
N GLN A 110 -4.38 -3.26 -2.59
CA GLN A 110 -3.36 -3.51 -3.60
C GLN A 110 -3.86 -3.17 -5.01
N PHE A 111 -5.15 -3.39 -5.27
CA PHE A 111 -5.78 -3.12 -6.55
C PHE A 111 -6.69 -1.89 -6.49
N PRO A 112 -6.75 -1.09 -7.57
CA PRO A 112 -7.64 0.08 -7.64
C PRO A 112 -9.12 -0.29 -7.55
N ALA A 113 -9.50 -1.50 -7.97
CA ALA A 113 -10.88 -1.99 -7.86
C ALA A 113 -11.30 -2.16 -6.40
N ASP A 114 -10.44 -2.75 -5.59
CA ASP A 114 -10.67 -2.94 -4.16
C ASP A 114 -10.67 -1.59 -3.44
N ALA A 115 -9.74 -0.70 -3.82
CA ALA A 115 -9.68 0.64 -3.28
C ALA A 115 -11.00 1.40 -3.49
N LEU A 116 -11.49 1.35 -4.73
CA LEU A 116 -12.74 1.98 -5.12
C LEU A 116 -13.94 1.35 -4.39
N GLN A 117 -13.98 0.02 -4.28
CA GLN A 117 -15.06 -0.67 -3.57
C GLN A 117 -15.15 -0.22 -2.11
N ILE A 118 -14.02 -0.14 -1.40
CA ILE A 118 -13.98 0.32 -0.01
C ILE A 118 -14.46 1.78 0.09
N MET A 119 -14.02 2.65 -0.83
CA MET A 119 -14.45 4.04 -0.87
C MET A 119 -15.97 4.17 -1.13
N GLU A 120 -16.51 3.37 -2.05
CA GLU A 120 -17.93 3.33 -2.37
C GLU A 120 -18.77 2.90 -1.17
N GLU A 121 -18.40 1.78 -0.53
CA GLU A 121 -19.10 1.29 0.65
C GLU A 121 -19.08 2.32 1.79
N ALA A 122 -17.94 2.98 2.04
CA ALA A 122 -17.85 4.04 3.04
C ALA A 122 -18.79 5.22 2.73
N CYS A 123 -18.84 5.65 1.46
CA CYS A 123 -19.72 6.74 1.04
C CYS A 123 -21.20 6.35 1.10
N LEU A 124 -21.55 5.15 0.62
CA LEU A 124 -22.92 4.65 0.60
C LEU A 124 -23.45 4.39 2.01
N TYR A 125 -22.63 3.84 2.90
CA TYR A 125 -23.01 3.66 4.29
C TYR A 125 -23.31 5.01 4.95
N TYR A 126 -22.46 6.02 4.74
CA TYR A 126 -22.74 7.37 5.21
C TYR A 126 -24.07 7.90 4.62
N ILE A 127 -24.21 7.89 3.29
CA ILE A 127 -25.42 8.35 2.57
C ILE A 127 -26.70 7.70 3.10
N ASN A 128 -26.68 6.39 3.37
CA ASN A 128 -27.85 5.63 3.74
C ASN A 128 -28.20 5.74 5.24
N ASN A 129 -27.27 6.23 6.07
CA ASN A 129 -27.43 6.28 7.52
C ASN A 129 -27.42 7.72 8.09
N THR A 130 -27.40 8.75 7.25
CA THR A 130 -27.53 10.15 7.67
C THR A 130 -28.41 10.97 6.74
N GLU A 131 -29.18 11.91 7.30
CA GLU A 131 -29.99 12.85 6.52
C GLU A 131 -29.46 14.29 6.56
N ASN A 132 -28.81 14.71 7.66
CA ASN A 132 -28.45 16.12 7.90
C ASN A 132 -27.14 16.33 8.68
N GLN A 133 -26.31 15.31 8.85
CA GLN A 133 -25.01 15.44 9.52
C GLN A 133 -23.89 15.46 8.49
N SER A 134 -22.77 16.11 8.79
CA SER A 134 -21.55 15.97 8.00
C SER A 134 -20.94 14.58 8.17
N PHE A 135 -20.10 14.17 7.21
CA PHE A 135 -19.39 12.89 7.28
C PHE A 135 -18.54 12.77 8.55
N GLN A 136 -17.89 13.85 8.97
CA GLN A 136 -17.06 13.86 10.18
C GLN A 136 -17.88 13.67 11.46
N GLU A 137 -19.02 14.37 11.58
CA GLU A 137 -19.93 14.21 12.72
C GLU A 137 -20.52 12.80 12.79
N PHE A 138 -20.91 12.26 11.63
CA PHE A 138 -21.46 10.91 11.53
C PHE A 138 -20.44 9.87 12.02
N VAL A 139 -19.20 9.91 11.50
CA VAL A 139 -18.12 9.00 11.91
C VAL A 139 -17.77 9.17 13.39
N ALA A 140 -17.73 10.40 13.90
CA ALA A 140 -17.49 10.66 15.32
C ALA A 140 -18.60 10.10 16.23
N GLN A 141 -19.85 10.14 15.78
CA GLN A 141 -21.00 9.63 16.55
C GLN A 141 -21.00 8.10 16.66
N ILE A 142 -20.69 7.39 15.57
CA ILE A 142 -20.68 5.91 15.55
C ILE A 142 -19.36 5.32 16.07
N GLY A 143 -18.31 6.15 16.12
CA GLY A 143 -16.93 5.71 16.37
C GLY A 143 -16.25 5.29 15.07
N PHE A 144 -15.03 5.79 14.86
CA PHE A 144 -14.22 5.50 13.67
C PHE A 144 -14.05 3.99 13.44
N ASP A 145 -13.83 3.27 14.53
CA ASP A 145 -13.62 1.84 14.64
C ASP A 145 -14.83 1.05 14.16
N SER A 146 -15.99 1.31 14.76
CA SER A 146 -17.27 0.70 14.38
C SER A 146 -17.63 1.01 12.93
N PHE A 147 -17.37 2.23 12.47
CA PHE A 147 -17.57 2.60 11.07
C PHE A 147 -16.70 1.74 10.17
N ARG A 148 -15.39 1.70 10.44
CA ARG A 148 -14.42 0.94 9.68
C ARG A 148 -14.78 -0.55 9.64
N ASP A 149 -15.05 -1.17 10.78
CA ASP A 149 -15.45 -2.58 10.89
C ASP A 149 -16.69 -2.89 10.05
N THR A 150 -17.65 -1.98 10.05
CA THR A 150 -18.88 -2.15 9.28
C THR A 150 -18.61 -2.12 7.78
N ILE A 151 -17.83 -1.15 7.29
CA ILE A 151 -17.51 -1.05 5.86
C ILE A 151 -16.70 -2.25 5.41
N LEU A 152 -15.68 -2.59 6.17
CA LEU A 152 -14.71 -3.63 5.84
C LEU A 152 -15.30 -5.04 6.00
N GLY A 153 -16.17 -5.25 7.00
CA GLY A 153 -16.85 -6.52 7.22
C GLY A 153 -17.98 -6.83 6.23
N ASN A 154 -18.57 -5.81 5.58
CA ASN A 154 -19.60 -5.98 4.56
C ASN A 154 -19.05 -6.35 3.18
N ILE A 155 -17.74 -6.24 2.97
CA ILE A 155 -17.06 -6.63 1.74
C ILE A 155 -16.68 -8.12 1.86
N ASN A 156 -17.27 -8.99 1.01
CA ASN A 156 -16.89 -10.41 0.96
C ASN A 156 -15.37 -10.56 0.74
N PRO A 157 -14.70 -11.51 1.41
CA PRO A 157 -13.24 -11.52 1.54
C PRO A 157 -12.57 -11.95 0.23
N SER A 158 -12.36 -10.99 -0.65
CA SER A 158 -11.19 -10.97 -1.55
C SER A 158 -10.29 -9.77 -1.26
N THR A 159 -10.58 -9.01 -0.20
CA THR A 159 -9.86 -7.79 0.15
C THR A 159 -9.34 -7.91 1.59
N ASN A 160 -8.01 -7.88 1.73
CA ASN A 160 -7.30 -7.70 3.01
C ASN A 160 -7.49 -6.27 3.53
N ALA A 161 -8.74 -5.85 3.64
CA ALA A 161 -9.13 -4.65 4.33
C ALA A 161 -9.95 -5.11 5.52
N GLN A 162 -9.27 -5.43 6.62
CA GLN A 162 -9.87 -5.41 7.96
C GLN A 162 -9.19 -4.31 8.77
N SER A 163 -9.94 -3.75 9.70
CA SER A 163 -9.44 -2.89 10.76
C SER A 163 -8.35 -3.61 11.54
N MET A 164 -7.26 -2.89 11.79
CA MET A 164 -6.23 -3.31 12.72
C MET A 164 -6.47 -2.55 14.02
N HIS A 165 -7.59 -2.90 14.66
CA HIS A 165 -7.67 -2.76 16.10
C HIS A 165 -6.60 -3.62 16.74
N ILE A 166 -6.15 -3.15 17.91
CA ILE A 166 -5.16 -3.73 18.82
C ILE A 166 -5.41 -5.22 19.14
N ASP A 167 -6.58 -5.77 18.78
CA ASP A 167 -7.02 -7.15 19.01
C ASP A 167 -7.55 -7.88 17.75
N ASN A 168 -7.02 -7.67 16.53
CA ASN A 168 -7.35 -8.53 15.39
C ASN A 168 -6.51 -9.83 15.41
N PRO A 169 -7.09 -11.02 15.68
CA PRO A 169 -6.36 -12.28 15.77
C PRO A 169 -5.70 -12.73 14.45
N ALA A 170 -6.06 -12.14 13.30
CA ALA A 170 -5.42 -12.41 12.01
C ALA A 170 -4.03 -11.75 11.88
N PHE A 171 -3.74 -10.72 12.66
CA PHE A 171 -2.46 -10.00 12.69
C PHE A 171 -1.80 -10.02 14.08
N ASN A 172 -2.24 -10.95 14.94
CA ASN A 172 -1.57 -11.21 16.20
C ASN A 172 -0.20 -11.85 15.91
N LEU A 173 0.80 -10.99 15.82
CA LEU A 173 2.20 -11.38 15.74
C LEU A 173 2.54 -12.26 16.94
N LYS A 174 3.15 -13.42 16.68
CA LYS A 174 3.64 -14.31 17.74
C LYS A 174 5.14 -14.37 17.71
N GLU A 175 5.69 -14.84 18.83
CA GLU A 175 7.11 -15.11 18.95
C GLU A 175 7.55 -16.09 17.84
N GLY A 176 8.50 -15.67 17.01
CA GLY A 176 8.99 -16.43 15.87
C GLY A 176 8.31 -16.11 14.54
N ASP A 177 7.29 -15.26 14.49
CA ASP A 177 6.71 -14.76 13.24
C ASP A 177 7.56 -13.63 12.65
N PHE A 178 7.61 -13.52 11.32
CA PHE A 178 8.22 -12.35 10.68
C PHE A 178 7.28 -11.16 10.74
N VAL A 179 7.86 -9.98 10.98
CA VAL A 179 7.15 -8.71 10.92
C VAL A 179 6.76 -8.44 9.47
N ARG A 180 5.70 -7.67 9.30
CA ARG A 180 5.12 -7.22 8.03
C ARG A 180 4.72 -5.75 8.17
N PRO A 181 4.65 -4.97 7.08
CA PRO A 181 4.38 -3.53 7.12
C PRO A 181 3.11 -3.15 7.90
N GLU A 182 2.13 -4.04 7.91
CA GLU A 182 0.81 -3.82 8.49
C GLU A 182 0.80 -4.01 10.01
N HIS A 183 1.79 -4.70 10.59
CA HIS A 183 1.83 -4.93 12.04
C HIS A 183 1.95 -3.61 12.81
N ASN A 184 1.18 -3.51 13.89
CA ASN A 184 1.22 -2.36 14.79
C ASN A 184 2.59 -2.27 15.49
N ILE A 185 3.12 -1.06 15.64
CA ILE A 185 4.45 -0.84 16.20
C ILE A 185 4.53 -1.34 17.65
N MET A 186 3.51 -1.08 18.47
CA MET A 186 3.48 -1.56 19.86
C MET A 186 3.33 -3.08 19.94
N GLN A 187 2.52 -3.70 19.08
CA GLN A 187 2.46 -5.18 19.02
C GLN A 187 3.81 -5.80 18.65
N ILE A 188 4.54 -5.19 17.70
CA ILE A 188 5.89 -5.63 17.33
C ILE A 188 6.81 -5.53 18.56
N ILE A 189 6.77 -4.43 19.31
CA ILE A 189 7.63 -4.21 20.48
C ILE A 189 7.25 -5.14 21.64
N ASP A 190 5.96 -5.40 21.84
CA ASP A 190 5.49 -6.30 22.89
C ASP A 190 5.98 -7.73 22.65
N VAL A 191 5.99 -8.19 21.40
CA VAL A 191 6.49 -9.51 21.00
C VAL A 191 8.02 -9.53 20.91
N TYR A 192 8.61 -8.44 20.41
CA TYR A 192 10.05 -8.28 20.19
C TYR A 192 10.55 -6.98 20.83
N PRO A 193 10.79 -6.94 22.15
CA PRO A 193 11.22 -5.72 22.86
C PRO A 193 12.51 -5.10 22.33
N ASP A 194 13.38 -5.92 21.72
CA ASP A 194 14.62 -5.50 21.08
C ASP A 194 14.39 -4.61 19.84
N MET A 195 13.17 -4.58 19.28
CA MET A 195 12.80 -3.73 18.14
C MET A 195 12.60 -2.27 18.54
N ALA A 196 12.33 -1.98 19.82
CA ALA A 196 12.19 -0.60 20.28
C ALA A 196 13.47 0.23 20.06
N PRO A 197 14.65 -0.15 20.59
CA PRO A 197 15.88 0.58 20.31
C PRO A 197 16.27 0.57 18.82
N PHE A 198 15.98 -0.51 18.10
CA PHE A 198 16.21 -0.60 16.66
C PHE A 198 15.44 0.46 15.87
N LEU A 199 14.12 0.56 16.06
CA LEU A 199 13.29 1.57 15.40
C LEU A 199 13.71 3.01 15.79
N MET A 200 14.15 3.21 17.04
CA MET A 200 14.69 4.50 17.48
C MET A 200 15.98 4.90 16.72
N GLU A 201 16.85 3.96 16.37
CA GLU A 201 18.06 4.21 15.58
C GLU A 201 17.75 4.67 14.14
N TYR A 202 16.65 4.18 13.56
CA TYR A 202 16.11 4.67 12.29
C TYR A 202 15.44 6.05 12.38
N GLY A 203 15.43 6.67 13.56
CA GLY A 203 14.82 7.99 13.76
C GLY A 203 13.35 7.92 14.16
N MET A 204 12.80 6.73 14.43
CA MET A 204 11.47 6.56 15.02
C MET A 204 11.52 6.74 16.55
N SER A 205 12.06 7.88 17.00
CA SER A 205 12.23 8.19 18.43
C SER A 205 10.92 8.34 19.22
N CYS A 206 9.78 8.40 18.52
CA CYS A 206 8.43 8.42 19.10
C CYS A 206 7.92 7.03 19.54
N VAL A 207 8.71 5.97 19.34
CA VAL A 207 8.39 4.61 19.80
C VAL A 207 8.13 4.61 21.32
N GLY A 208 6.89 4.30 21.72
CA GLY A 208 6.41 4.38 23.11
C GLY A 208 5.59 5.65 23.46
N CYS A 209 5.45 6.58 22.53
CA CYS A 209 4.52 7.73 22.61
C CYS A 209 3.10 7.28 22.23
N PHE A 210 2.05 7.98 22.69
CA PHE A 210 0.65 7.64 22.41
C PHE A 210 0.35 7.46 20.90
N ILE A 211 1.08 8.15 20.02
CA ILE A 211 0.96 8.03 18.55
C ILE A 211 1.40 6.64 18.07
N SER A 212 2.47 6.08 18.65
CA SER A 212 2.98 4.75 18.27
C SER A 212 2.05 3.59 18.65
N TYR A 213 1.07 3.83 19.53
CA TYR A 213 0.04 2.84 19.86
C TYR A 213 -1.02 2.73 18.76
N GLU A 214 -1.15 3.76 17.92
CA GLU A 214 -2.22 3.87 16.91
C GLU A 214 -1.70 3.72 15.46
N GLU A 215 -0.40 3.50 15.26
CA GLU A 215 0.22 3.39 13.93
C GLU A 215 0.84 2.00 13.68
N ASN A 216 0.78 1.55 12.43
CA ASN A 216 1.55 0.40 11.97
C ASN A 216 2.96 0.78 11.51
N LEU A 217 3.83 -0.22 11.33
CA LEU A 217 5.23 0.00 10.99
C LEU A 217 5.38 0.84 9.72
N TRP A 218 4.55 0.59 8.70
CA TRP A 218 4.55 1.33 7.45
C TRP A 218 4.17 2.81 7.63
N GLN A 219 3.09 3.09 8.36
CA GLN A 219 2.63 4.45 8.66
C GLN A 219 3.65 5.25 9.45
N GLY A 220 4.26 4.60 10.45
CA GLY A 220 5.33 5.20 11.25
C GLY A 220 6.55 5.51 10.39
N ALA A 221 6.99 4.57 9.56
CA ALA A 221 8.10 4.78 8.63
C ALA A 221 7.81 5.93 7.65
N GLN A 222 6.62 5.94 7.04
CA GLN A 222 6.21 6.98 6.10
C GLN A 222 6.16 8.38 6.74
N SER A 223 5.64 8.50 7.96
CA SER A 223 5.57 9.78 8.69
C SER A 223 6.95 10.38 8.98
N HIS A 224 7.98 9.54 8.96
CA HIS A 224 9.38 9.90 9.14
C HIS A 224 10.17 9.93 7.82
N GLY A 225 9.52 9.68 6.67
CA GLY A 225 10.16 9.66 5.35
C GLY A 225 11.13 8.48 5.16
N LEU A 226 10.91 7.38 5.89
CA LEU A 226 11.73 6.17 5.85
C LEU A 226 11.12 5.14 4.90
N ASP A 227 11.97 4.34 4.26
CA ASP A 227 11.53 3.18 3.50
C ASP A 227 11.27 2.01 4.45
N VAL A 228 10.00 1.68 4.64
CA VAL A 228 9.54 0.56 5.46
C VAL A 228 10.17 -0.78 5.05
N PHE A 229 10.46 -1.00 3.77
CA PHE A 229 10.95 -2.28 3.27
C PHE A 229 12.43 -2.48 3.61
N GLU A 230 13.21 -1.40 3.69
CA GLU A 230 14.58 -1.44 4.22
C GLU A 230 14.58 -1.84 5.69
N ILE A 231 13.74 -1.17 6.50
CA ILE A 231 13.57 -1.48 7.93
C ILE A 231 13.10 -2.93 8.12
N LEU A 232 12.12 -3.36 7.32
CA LEU A 232 11.53 -4.70 7.42
C LEU A 232 12.55 -5.80 7.14
N GLY A 233 13.44 -5.59 6.16
CA GLY A 233 14.52 -6.52 5.84
C GLY A 233 15.41 -6.78 7.05
N GLU A 234 15.94 -5.72 7.65
CA GLU A 234 16.84 -5.82 8.80
C GLU A 234 16.14 -6.37 10.06
N MET A 235 14.88 -5.97 10.32
CA MET A 235 14.09 -6.52 11.43
C MET A 235 13.89 -8.03 11.27
N ASN A 236 13.53 -8.48 10.08
CA ASN A 236 13.26 -9.89 9.83
C ASN A 236 14.55 -10.72 9.80
N GLU A 237 15.69 -10.17 9.38
CA GLU A 237 16.99 -10.82 9.54
C GLU A 237 17.36 -11.01 11.01
N TYR A 238 17.17 -9.98 11.85
CA TYR A 238 17.39 -10.12 13.29
C TYR A 238 16.51 -11.23 13.90
N ILE A 239 15.22 -11.27 13.52
CA ILE A 239 14.29 -12.31 13.98
C ILE A 239 14.73 -13.68 13.44
N ALA A 240 15.18 -13.77 12.19
CA ALA A 240 15.68 -15.00 11.60
C ALA A 240 16.85 -15.57 12.38
N ASP A 241 17.84 -14.74 12.71
CA ASP A 241 18.99 -15.12 13.52
C ASP A 241 18.57 -15.54 14.94
N LYS A 242 17.69 -14.77 15.59
CA LYS A 242 17.19 -15.05 16.96
C LYS A 242 16.51 -16.41 17.07
N TYR A 243 15.75 -16.82 16.06
CA TYR A 243 15.01 -18.09 16.04
C TYR A 243 15.65 -19.17 15.15
N ASN A 244 16.87 -18.95 14.66
CA ASN A 244 17.61 -19.88 13.78
C ASN A 244 16.75 -20.37 12.59
N LYS A 245 16.07 -19.43 11.93
CA LYS A 245 15.28 -19.65 10.70
C LYS A 245 15.86 -18.80 9.56
N LYS A 246 15.36 -18.99 8.34
CA LYS A 246 15.75 -18.17 7.19
C LYS A 246 14.64 -17.18 6.85
N VAL A 247 14.99 -15.95 6.49
CA VAL A 247 14.03 -14.97 5.93
C VAL A 247 13.49 -15.48 4.59
N ILE A 248 14.40 -15.94 3.73
CA ILE A 248 14.05 -16.56 2.43
C ILE A 248 14.56 -17.99 2.37
N SER A 249 13.72 -18.88 1.86
CA SER A 249 14.00 -20.29 1.63
C SER A 249 13.66 -20.69 0.20
N LYS A 250 14.05 -21.90 -0.20
CA LYS A 250 13.68 -22.45 -1.52
C LYS A 250 12.16 -22.66 -1.65
N GLU A 251 11.44 -22.73 -0.54
CA GLU A 251 9.99 -22.83 -0.46
C GLU A 251 9.28 -21.47 -0.47
N THR A 252 10.00 -20.36 -0.31
CA THR A 252 9.38 -19.03 -0.25
C THR A 252 8.77 -18.68 -1.61
N PRO A 253 7.46 -18.37 -1.69
CA PRO A 253 6.81 -17.91 -2.91
C PRO A 253 7.43 -16.64 -3.45
N MET A 254 7.48 -16.48 -4.78
CA MET A 254 7.96 -15.22 -5.37
C MET A 254 7.13 -14.03 -4.94
N GLU A 255 5.82 -14.20 -4.79
CA GLU A 255 4.92 -13.16 -4.29
C GLU A 255 5.40 -12.59 -2.96
N ASP A 256 5.71 -13.45 -1.97
CA ASP A 256 6.19 -13.01 -0.66
C ASP A 256 7.54 -12.28 -0.78
N ILE A 257 8.45 -12.76 -1.63
CA ILE A 257 9.76 -12.12 -1.84
C ILE A 257 9.58 -10.71 -2.40
N ILE A 258 8.77 -10.54 -3.46
CA ILE A 258 8.63 -9.25 -4.12
C ILE A 258 7.76 -8.27 -3.34
N THR A 259 6.82 -8.77 -2.53
CA THR A 259 5.88 -7.93 -1.76
C THR A 259 6.48 -7.48 -0.45
N LEU A 260 7.25 -8.33 0.23
CA LEU A 260 7.87 -8.00 1.51
C LEU A 260 9.29 -7.46 1.36
N TYR A 261 9.98 -7.83 0.29
CA TYR A 261 11.38 -7.47 0.08
C TYR A 261 11.65 -6.98 -1.36
N PRO A 262 10.93 -5.93 -1.83
CA PRO A 262 11.08 -5.42 -3.19
C PRO A 262 12.53 -5.02 -3.54
N GLN A 263 13.34 -4.63 -2.55
CA GLN A 263 14.77 -4.34 -2.70
C GLN A 263 15.61 -5.53 -3.21
N LEU A 264 15.07 -6.75 -3.18
CA LEU A 264 15.72 -7.96 -3.68
C LEU A 264 15.51 -8.18 -5.18
N LEU A 265 14.63 -7.42 -5.83
CA LEU A 265 14.34 -7.60 -7.25
C LEU A 265 15.61 -7.50 -8.11
N GLY A 266 16.49 -6.54 -7.81
CA GLY A 266 17.77 -6.38 -8.52
C GLY A 266 18.70 -7.60 -8.37
N ILE A 267 18.69 -8.24 -7.20
CA ILE A 267 19.44 -9.48 -6.96
C ILE A 267 18.85 -10.63 -7.78
N LEU A 268 17.54 -10.83 -7.74
CA LEU A 268 16.88 -11.90 -8.50
C LEU A 268 17.14 -11.76 -10.02
N GLN A 269 17.15 -10.52 -10.53
CA GLN A 269 17.46 -10.21 -11.92
C GLN A 269 18.93 -10.46 -12.29
N SER A 270 19.88 -10.24 -11.38
CA SER A 270 21.31 -10.48 -11.63
C SER A 270 21.63 -11.98 -11.81
N PHE A 271 20.83 -12.85 -11.20
CA PHE A 271 20.85 -14.30 -11.43
C PHE A 271 20.06 -14.75 -12.67
N HIS A 272 19.54 -13.81 -13.47
CA HIS A 272 18.74 -14.07 -14.68
C HIS A 272 17.50 -14.94 -14.42
N LEU A 273 16.89 -14.80 -13.24
CA LEU A 273 15.66 -15.51 -12.91
C LEU A 273 14.46 -14.82 -13.58
N GLU A 274 13.77 -15.56 -14.45
CA GLU A 274 12.53 -15.09 -15.05
C GLU A 274 11.39 -15.08 -14.02
N MET A 275 10.57 -14.03 -14.03
CA MET A 275 9.37 -13.99 -13.20
C MET A 275 8.37 -15.07 -13.66
N PRO A 276 7.82 -15.86 -12.73
CA PRO A 276 6.87 -16.91 -13.08
C PRO A 276 5.52 -16.30 -13.49
N ALA A 277 4.75 -17.02 -14.30
CA ALA A 277 3.37 -16.63 -14.60
C ALA A 277 2.45 -16.84 -13.38
N ASP A 278 2.79 -17.79 -12.50
CA ASP A 278 2.15 -18.02 -11.21
C ASP A 278 3.06 -17.52 -10.09
N MET A 279 2.69 -16.44 -9.43
CA MET A 279 3.48 -15.79 -8.38
C MET A 279 3.61 -16.62 -7.10
N GLN A 280 2.78 -17.66 -6.94
CA GLN A 280 2.91 -18.65 -5.88
C GLN A 280 4.04 -19.66 -6.13
N THR A 281 4.69 -19.61 -7.31
CA THR A 281 5.84 -20.46 -7.61
C THR A 281 6.99 -20.17 -6.63
N PRO A 282 7.51 -21.18 -5.92
CA PRO A 282 8.61 -21.00 -4.98
C PRO A 282 9.94 -20.66 -5.67
N LEU A 283 10.81 -19.91 -4.98
CA LEU A 283 12.14 -19.54 -5.44
C LEU A 283 12.94 -20.75 -5.96
N GLY A 284 12.90 -21.87 -5.23
CA GLY A 284 13.63 -23.08 -5.61
C GLY A 284 13.19 -23.65 -6.97
N ALA A 285 11.90 -23.55 -7.31
CA ALA A 285 11.42 -24.02 -8.60
C ALA A 285 11.92 -23.14 -9.75
N ILE A 286 12.04 -21.84 -9.52
CA ILE A 286 12.54 -20.86 -10.50
C ILE A 286 14.04 -21.05 -10.70
N CYS A 287 14.80 -21.16 -9.62
CA CYS A 287 16.23 -21.47 -9.68
C CYS A 287 16.49 -22.79 -10.42
N ASN A 288 15.70 -23.83 -10.17
CA ASN A 288 15.81 -25.10 -10.88
C ASN A 288 15.55 -24.95 -12.39
N LYS A 289 14.52 -24.19 -12.79
CA LYS A 289 14.21 -23.92 -14.20
C LYS A 289 15.34 -23.14 -14.89
N ALA A 290 15.96 -22.21 -14.18
CA ALA A 290 17.08 -21.39 -14.68
C ALA A 290 18.45 -22.10 -14.59
N ASN A 291 18.52 -23.31 -14.02
CA ASN A 291 19.77 -24.02 -13.73
C ASN A 291 20.74 -23.20 -12.86
N VAL A 292 20.20 -22.46 -11.89
CA VAL A 292 20.90 -21.64 -10.90
C VAL A 292 20.85 -22.34 -9.54
N ASN A 293 21.94 -22.30 -8.77
CA ASN A 293 21.97 -22.83 -7.41
C ASN A 293 21.20 -21.90 -6.46
N VAL A 294 20.09 -22.40 -5.91
CA VAL A 294 19.22 -21.64 -5.01
C VAL A 294 19.92 -21.10 -3.76
N ASN A 295 20.95 -21.79 -3.25
CA ASN A 295 21.66 -21.32 -2.06
C ASN A 295 22.49 -20.05 -2.36
N ASP A 296 23.01 -19.92 -3.58
CA ASP A 296 23.79 -18.74 -3.96
C ASP A 296 22.87 -17.51 -4.06
N VAL A 297 21.64 -17.70 -4.56
CA VAL A 297 20.60 -16.66 -4.59
C VAL A 297 20.16 -16.27 -3.17
N ILE A 298 19.89 -17.25 -2.32
CA ILE A 298 19.49 -17.00 -0.92
C ILE A 298 20.59 -16.22 -0.20
N ASN A 299 21.86 -16.63 -0.32
CA ASN A 299 22.96 -15.92 0.33
C ASN A 299 23.09 -14.46 -0.15
N ALA A 300 22.91 -14.21 -1.46
CA ALA A 300 22.95 -12.86 -1.99
C ALA A 300 21.77 -11.99 -1.51
N CYS A 301 20.59 -12.59 -1.35
CA CYS A 301 19.45 -11.92 -0.73
C CYS A 301 19.72 -11.61 0.75
N ASP A 302 20.22 -12.59 1.49
CA ASP A 302 20.60 -12.50 2.90
C ASP A 302 21.65 -11.38 3.15
N ASP A 303 22.64 -11.24 2.26
CA ASP A 303 23.64 -10.17 2.31
C ASP A 303 23.02 -8.78 2.04
N LYS A 304 22.11 -8.70 1.06
CA LYS A 304 21.40 -7.46 0.72
C LYS A 304 20.47 -7.00 1.84
N LEU A 305 19.75 -7.91 2.49
CA LEU A 305 18.86 -7.59 3.62
C LEU A 305 19.62 -7.16 4.87
N ARG A 306 20.85 -7.65 5.08
CA ARG A 306 21.72 -7.25 6.21
C ARG A 306 22.44 -5.92 6.01
N GLY A 307 22.24 -5.24 4.88
CA GLY A 307 22.96 -4.00 4.56
C GLY A 307 24.46 -4.22 4.39
N VAL A 308 24.91 -5.43 4.08
CA VAL A 308 26.31 -5.71 3.74
C VAL A 308 26.55 -5.18 2.32
N SER A 309 26.88 -3.89 2.22
CA SER A 309 27.21 -3.25 0.95
C SER A 309 28.37 -3.96 0.27
N GLU A 310 28.21 -4.25 -1.02
CA GLU A 310 29.32 -4.48 -1.94
C GLU A 310 30.31 -3.29 -1.82
N ILE A 311 31.59 -3.63 -1.69
CA ILE A 311 32.74 -2.71 -1.71
C ILE A 311 32.92 -2.12 -3.11
#